data_AF-A0A2N3LG11-F1
#
_entry.id   AF-A0A2N3LG11-F1
#
_cell.length_a   1.000
_cell.length_b   1.000
_cell.length_c   1.000
_cell.angle_alpha   90.00
_cell.angle_beta   90.00
_cell.angle_gamma   90.00
#
_symmetry.space_group_name_H-M   'P 1'
#
loop_
_entity.id
_entity.type
_entity.pdbx_description
1 polymer ?
#
loop_
_entity_poly.entity_id
_entity_poly.type
_entity_poly.pdbx_seq_one_letter_code
_entity_poly.pdbx_strand_id
1 'polypeptide(L)' 'MRITQEHLDLRICDVEVNATNTETYREFIQGSEEEFELIPKNLDDMTEKQLNEYIGFLDYLWEK' A
#
# COMPACT_ATOMS: atom_id res chain seq x y z
N MET A 1 -6.93 -8.62 -3.08
CA MET A 1 -7.45 -9.02 -1.75
C MET A 1 -8.17 -7.84 -1.10
N ARG A 2 -8.63 -7.91 0.17
CA ARG A 2 -8.96 -6.70 0.95
C ARG A 2 -7.91 -6.51 2.04
N ILE A 3 -7.26 -5.37 2.05
CA ILE A 3 -6.20 -5.01 3.00
C ILE A 3 -6.83 -4.33 4.22
N THR A 4 -6.37 -4.69 5.42
CA THR A 4 -6.78 -4.11 6.69
C THR A 4 -5.56 -3.49 7.37
N GLN A 5 -5.78 -2.76 8.45
CA GLN A 5 -4.70 -2.13 9.22
C GLN A 5 -3.64 -3.15 9.69
N GLU A 6 -4.06 -4.37 10.07
CA GLU A 6 -3.16 -5.44 10.53
C GLU A 6 -2.20 -5.94 9.43
N HIS A 7 -2.53 -5.70 8.16
CA HIS A 7 -1.70 -6.10 7.04
C HIS A 7 -0.62 -5.06 6.70
N LEU A 8 -0.70 -3.83 7.23
CA LEU A 8 0.22 -2.75 6.85
C LEU A 8 1.69 -3.11 7.06
N ASP A 9 1.98 -3.84 8.14
CA ASP A 9 3.33 -4.24 8.52
C ASP A 9 3.68 -5.68 8.08
N LEU A 10 2.83 -6.29 7.25
CA LEU A 10 3.11 -7.57 6.59
C LEU A 10 3.70 -7.32 5.20
N ARG A 11 4.61 -8.21 4.78
CA ARG A 11 5.19 -8.17 3.43
C ARG A 11 4.13 -8.47 2.39
N ILE A 12 4.13 -7.73 1.28
CA ILE A 12 3.12 -7.88 0.22
C ILE A 12 3.17 -9.30 -0.36
N CYS A 13 4.35 -9.88 -0.55
CA CYS A 13 4.50 -11.27 -1.02
C CYS A 13 3.94 -12.33 -0.06
N ASP A 14 3.78 -12.02 1.23
CA ASP A 14 3.17 -12.93 2.21
C ASP A 14 1.64 -12.84 2.22
N VAL A 15 1.09 -11.77 1.64
CA VAL A 15 -0.35 -11.44 1.65
C VAL A 15 -0.98 -11.71 0.27
N GLU A 16 -0.40 -11.20 -0.81
CA GLU A 16 -0.93 -11.34 -2.17
C GLU A 16 -0.26 -12.49 -2.92
N VAL A 17 -1.09 -13.43 -3.39
CA VAL A 17 -0.62 -14.60 -4.13
C VAL A 17 -0.03 -14.14 -5.46
N ASN A 18 1.23 -14.50 -5.71
CA ASN A 18 2.05 -14.13 -6.87
C ASN A 18 2.71 -12.73 -6.81
N ALA A 19 2.59 -12.01 -5.70
CA ALA A 19 3.40 -10.80 -5.52
C ALA A 19 4.87 -11.17 -5.25
N THR A 20 5.79 -10.49 -5.93
CA THR A 20 7.25 -10.61 -5.69
C THR A 20 7.80 -9.46 -4.86
N ASN A 21 6.97 -8.46 -4.55
CA ASN A 21 7.37 -7.34 -3.71
C ASN A 21 7.59 -7.82 -2.26
N THR A 22 8.83 -7.68 -1.78
CA THR A 22 9.27 -8.07 -0.44
C THR A 22 9.06 -6.98 0.61
N GLU A 23 8.70 -5.77 0.19
CA GLU A 23 8.35 -4.66 1.08
C GLU A 23 7.05 -4.97 1.82
N THR A 24 6.89 -4.34 2.98
CA THR A 24 5.59 -4.23 3.65
C THR A 24 4.67 -3.27 2.89
N TYR A 25 3.35 -3.36 3.12
CA TYR A 25 2.43 -2.38 2.56
C TYR A 25 2.75 -0.96 3.00
N ARG A 26 3.21 -0.76 4.25
CA ARG A 26 3.61 0.56 4.75
C ARG A 26 4.82 1.11 4.01
N GLU A 27 5.85 0.29 3.83
CA GLU A 27 7.05 0.66 3.08
C GLU A 27 6.72 0.97 1.62
N PHE A 28 5.93 0.11 0.96
CA PHE A 28 5.47 0.34 -0.40
C PHE A 28 4.70 1.66 -0.55
N ILE A 29 3.77 1.95 0.37
CA ILE A 29 2.99 3.19 0.34
C ILE A 29 3.90 4.40 0.52
N GLN A 30 4.77 4.39 1.52
CA GLN A 30 5.67 5.51 1.82
C GLN A 30 6.69 5.74 0.69
N GLY A 31 7.27 4.67 0.15
CA GLY A 31 8.17 4.75 -1.00
C GLY A 31 7.47 5.25 -2.26
N SER A 32 6.21 4.84 -2.49
CA SER A 32 5.39 5.36 -3.59
C SER A 32 5.04 6.84 -3.38
N GLU A 33 4.73 7.25 -2.15
CA GLU A 33 4.48 8.66 -1.81
C GLU A 33 5.71 9.52 -2.12
N GLU A 34 6.91 9.04 -1.81
CA GLU A 34 8.16 9.73 -2.13
C GLU A 34 8.42 9.79 -3.64
N GLU A 35 8.33 8.65 -4.35
CA GLU A 35 8.60 8.55 -5.79
C GLU A 35 7.67 9.43 -6.63
N PHE A 36 6.39 9.53 -6.25
CA PHE A 36 5.38 10.33 -6.95
C PHE A 36 5.17 11.72 -6.35
N GLU A 37 6.05 12.16 -5.44
CA GLU A 37 5.99 13.46 -4.74
C GLU A 37 4.62 13.75 -4.09
N LEU A 38 3.98 12.72 -3.54
CA LEU A 38 2.70 12.81 -2.85
C LEU A 38 2.87 13.26 -1.39
N ILE A 39 1.81 13.83 -0.83
CA ILE A 39 1.78 14.20 0.59
C ILE A 39 1.58 12.93 1.44
N PRO A 40 2.48 12.63 2.39
CA PRO A 40 2.36 11.45 3.23
C PRO A 40 1.04 11.41 4.00
N LYS A 41 0.33 10.30 3.92
CA LYS A 41 -0.94 10.12 4.62
C LYS A 41 -0.79 9.33 5.91
N ASN A 42 -1.63 9.65 6.89
CA ASN A 42 -1.74 8.86 8.10
C ASN A 42 -2.53 7.58 7.83
N LEU A 43 -1.83 6.48 7.61
CA LEU A 43 -2.44 5.18 7.28
C LEU A 43 -3.27 4.63 8.44
N ASP A 44 -2.86 4.88 9.68
CA ASP A 44 -3.50 4.32 10.88
C ASP A 44 -4.89 4.95 11.15
N ASP A 45 -5.17 6.12 10.57
CA ASP A 45 -6.47 6.82 10.65
C ASP A 45 -7.39 6.50 9.45
N MET A 46 -6.92 5.69 8.49
CA MET A 46 -7.73 5.30 7.35
C MET A 46 -8.69 4.16 7.69
N THR A 47 -9.94 4.29 7.25
CA THR A 47 -10.84 3.15 7.16
C THR A 47 -10.30 2.12 6.16
N GLU A 48 -10.66 0.84 6.32
CA GLU A 48 -10.29 -0.21 5.38
C GLU A 48 -10.61 0.17 3.92
N LYS A 49 -11.77 0.80 3.70
CA LYS A 49 -12.16 1.28 2.37
C LYS A 49 -11.16 2.30 1.81
N GLN A 50 -10.84 3.34 2.60
CA GLN A 50 -9.88 4.37 2.18
C GLN A 50 -8.49 3.78 1.93
N LEU A 51 -8.05 2.84 2.77
CA LEU A 51 -6.76 2.18 2.61
C LEU A 51 -6.68 1.39 1.29
N ASN A 52 -7.69 0.57 0.98
CA ASN A 52 -7.72 -0.20 -0.27
C ASN A 52 -7.85 0.71 -1.50
N GLU A 53 -8.67 1.76 -1.43
CA GLU A 53 -8.77 2.76 -2.50
C GLU A 53 -7.42 3.46 -2.73
N TYR A 54 -6.67 3.72 -1.66
CA TYR A 54 -5.38 4.37 -1.76
C TYR A 54 -4.30 3.46 -2.33
N ILE A 55 -4.20 2.21 -1.86
CA ILE A 55 -3.30 1.21 -2.44
C ILE A 55 -3.60 1.01 -3.93
N GLY A 56 -4.86 0.87 -4.31
CA GLY A 56 -5.24 0.72 -5.72
C GLY A 56 -4.91 1.96 -6.58
N PHE A 57 -4.94 3.17 -5.99
CA PHE A 57 -4.46 4.37 -6.66
C PHE A 57 -2.94 4.34 -6.89
N LEU A 58 -2.16 3.90 -5.90
CA LEU A 58 -0.71 3.78 -6.02
C LEU A 58 -0.31 2.70 -7.03
N ASP A 59 -0.97 1.54 -7.01
CA ASP A 59 -0.77 0.49 -8.01
C ASP A 59 -1.04 1.01 -9.44
N TYR A 60 -2.12 1.79 -9.61
CA TYR A 60 -2.41 2.44 -10.89
C TYR A 60 -1.31 3.41 -11.34
N LEU A 61 -0.69 4.15 -10.42
CA LEU A 61 0.43 5.03 -10.76
C LEU A 61 1.65 4.24 -11.25
N TRP A 62 1.97 3.10 -10.61
CA TRP A 62 3.08 2.23 -11.01
C TRP A 62 2.84 1.50 -12.34
N GLU A 63 1.59 1.27 -12.73
CA GLU A 63 1.23 0.68 -14.03
C GLU A 63 1.25 1.72 -15.19
N LYS A 64 1.47 3.01 -14.91
CA LYS A 64 1.45 4.10 -15.90
C LYS A 64 2.83 4.60 -16.28
#